data_AF-A0A1H9YJN8-F1
#
_entry.id   AF-A0A1H9YJN8-F1
#
_cell.length_a   1.000
_cell.length_b   1.000
_cell.length_c   1.000
_cell.angle_alpha   90.00
_cell.angle_beta   90.00
_cell.angle_gamma   90.00
#
_symmetry.space_group_name_H-M   'P 1'
#
loop_
_entity.id
_entity.type
_entity.pdbx_description
1 polymer ?
#
loop_
_entity_poly.entity_id
_entity_poly.type
_entity_poly.pdbx_seq_one_letter_code
_entity_poly.pdbx_strand_id
1 'polypeptide(L)'
;MRTIIRFFIFMLLTVAAVSTASCYPVTENTIETDDTSIDAGITPNSQLYFLDKATDNINLALTFDQDEKAKKGLNIARERLLETREMINENNVEGAQIARSGHEDVMNAVQSSVGEIEQDDSMEEIEDEIIIDKEVEEHITEIEDVIEETKIKIEIKGDLTSQQQELINSLLADMRRSAAEVEIEIENEKEKTKIKLKEETQKSDEEIDDEIQRIESDVGVFELHDRRMNDMQSKAQEHISALEKNVNCGLLPSSVVIPVDVSEYSEETELSPNETLQLAWDILNDSETKDNWEDAKDTAELAKDLADKVNQKYGRGIGFWSNNEECPAAEEESDEDEDEEEIDIEVEVKDDKAEVKIKINKSKDEFILNTTNMEEIISEIKNRTSLTDEQIDQYMEFEIEEDDEDGEESDEVETEELHEEGDEVKDEEEKD
;
A
#
# COMPACT_ATOMS: atom_id res chain seq x y z
N MET A 1 11.09 51.69 17.48
CA MET A 1 12.54 51.43 17.37
C MET A 1 12.73 50.13 16.57
N ARG A 2 12.33 50.19 15.29
CA ARG A 2 12.24 49.09 14.32
C ARG A 2 12.62 49.70 12.98
N THR A 3 13.92 49.84 12.64
CA THR A 3 14.39 50.28 11.29
C THR A 3 15.92 50.40 11.11
N ILE A 4 16.76 49.77 11.93
CA ILE A 4 18.22 49.91 11.77
C ILE A 4 18.85 48.55 12.05
N ILE A 5 19.14 47.79 10.99
CA ILE A 5 20.13 46.69 10.81
C ILE A 5 19.66 45.93 9.56
N ARG A 6 19.75 46.59 8.40
CA ARG A 6 19.57 46.00 7.06
C ARG A 6 20.63 46.54 6.08
N PHE A 7 21.75 47.03 6.60
CA PHE A 7 22.81 47.68 5.84
C PHE A 7 24.15 47.28 6.44
N PHE A 8 24.76 46.21 5.93
CA PHE A 8 26.13 45.67 6.16
C PHE A 8 25.96 44.15 5.97
N ILE A 9 26.12 43.56 4.78
CA ILE A 9 27.40 43.36 4.09
C ILE A 9 27.06 43.12 2.61
N PHE A 10 27.09 44.21 1.85
CA PHE A 10 27.16 44.22 0.40
C PHE A 10 28.62 44.53 0.07
N MET A 11 29.49 43.51 0.12
CA MET A 11 30.91 43.63 -0.19
C MET A 11 31.33 42.54 -1.17
N LEU A 12 31.00 42.79 -2.43
CA LEU A 12 31.94 42.81 -3.55
C LEU A 12 32.97 41.65 -3.58
N LEU A 13 32.53 40.48 -4.06
CA LEU A 13 33.43 39.46 -4.61
C LEU A 13 33.10 39.25 -6.09
N THR A 14 33.76 40.02 -6.94
CA THR A 14 33.77 39.83 -8.40
C THR A 14 34.59 38.58 -8.73
N VAL A 15 33.93 37.43 -8.85
CA VAL A 15 34.49 36.24 -9.51
C VAL A 15 34.10 36.31 -10.98
N ALA A 16 35.12 36.39 -11.83
CA ALA A 16 34.96 36.39 -13.27
C ALA A 16 34.34 35.07 -13.75
N ALA A 17 33.23 35.18 -14.46
CA ALA A 17 32.61 34.10 -15.21
C ALA A 17 33.56 33.64 -16.32
N VAL A 18 34.19 32.47 -16.13
CA VAL A 18 34.64 31.63 -17.24
C VAL A 18 33.50 30.65 -17.48
N SER A 19 32.64 31.00 -18.42
CA SER A 19 31.56 30.15 -18.89
C SER A 19 32.16 29.12 -19.86
N THR A 20 32.69 28.02 -19.31
CA THR A 20 32.84 26.79 -20.08
C THR A 20 31.48 26.11 -20.07
N ALA A 21 30.79 26.17 -21.22
CA ALA A 21 29.65 25.35 -21.52
C ALA A 21 30.10 23.87 -21.59
N SER A 22 30.20 23.25 -20.43
CA SER A 22 30.17 21.80 -20.31
C SER A 22 28.70 21.43 -20.29
N CYS A 23 28.16 21.06 -21.45
CA CYS A 23 26.93 20.25 -21.51
C CYS A 23 27.23 18.95 -20.76
N TYR A 24 26.90 18.91 -19.48
CA TYR A 24 26.73 17.64 -18.80
C TYR A 24 25.42 17.08 -19.35
N PRO A 25 25.41 15.86 -19.91
CA PRO A 25 24.14 15.18 -20.14
C PRO A 25 23.42 15.14 -18.80
N VAL A 26 22.22 15.70 -18.75
CA VAL A 26 21.26 15.39 -17.70
C VAL A 26 21.01 13.90 -17.88
N THR A 27 21.72 13.09 -17.10
CA THR A 27 21.33 11.70 -16.88
C THR A 27 20.07 11.79 -16.06
N GLU A 28 18.95 11.68 -16.76
CA GLU A 28 17.69 11.23 -16.21
C GLU A 28 18.02 9.95 -15.41
N ASN A 29 18.14 10.10 -14.09
CA ASN A 29 18.22 8.97 -13.18
C ASN A 29 16.81 8.37 -13.23
N THR A 30 16.60 7.48 -14.17
CA THR A 30 15.59 6.44 -14.03
C THR A 30 15.93 5.75 -12.71
N ILE A 31 15.11 5.99 -11.69
CA ILE A 31 15.16 5.23 -10.45
C ILE A 31 14.75 3.83 -10.89
N GLU A 32 15.74 2.98 -11.20
CA GLU A 32 15.53 1.54 -11.19
C GLU A 32 15.07 1.24 -9.76
N THR A 33 13.78 1.00 -9.59
CA THR A 33 13.23 0.28 -8.43
C THR A 33 13.79 -1.12 -8.52
N ASP A 34 15.07 -1.25 -8.16
CA ASP A 34 15.73 -2.52 -7.94
C ASP A 34 14.85 -3.21 -6.89
N ASP A 35 14.26 -4.34 -7.26
CA ASP A 35 13.40 -5.18 -6.43
C ASP A 35 14.31 -5.80 -5.35
N THR A 36 14.81 -4.95 -4.46
CA THR A 36 15.72 -5.31 -3.39
C THR A 36 14.86 -6.01 -2.37
N SER A 37 14.80 -7.34 -2.47
CA SER A 37 14.31 -8.16 -1.37
C SER A 37 15.07 -7.70 -0.12
N ILE A 38 14.39 -7.02 0.78
CA ILE A 38 15.00 -6.55 2.02
C ILE A 38 15.42 -7.82 2.78
N ASP A 39 16.73 -7.98 2.97
CA ASP A 39 17.28 -9.12 3.71
C ASP A 39 16.97 -8.91 5.20
N ALA A 40 16.66 -9.98 5.93
CA ALA A 40 16.35 -9.94 7.36
C ALA A 40 17.58 -9.56 8.24
N GLY A 41 18.69 -9.15 7.63
CA GLY A 41 19.85 -8.62 8.32
C GLY A 41 20.48 -9.59 9.32
N ILE A 42 20.98 -9.03 10.42
CA ILE A 42 21.60 -9.81 11.49
C ILE A 42 20.51 -10.25 12.48
N THR A 43 20.06 -11.51 12.39
CA THR A 43 18.98 -11.98 13.28
C THR A 43 19.39 -12.10 14.77
N PRO A 44 18.42 -12.12 15.71
CA PRO A 44 18.67 -12.24 17.15
C PRO A 44 19.52 -13.43 17.61
N ASN A 45 19.62 -14.49 16.79
CA ASN A 45 20.46 -15.65 17.08
C ASN A 45 21.97 -15.38 16.90
N SER A 46 22.32 -14.30 16.21
CA SER A 46 23.71 -13.92 15.95
C SER A 46 24.36 -13.26 17.16
N GLN A 47 25.62 -13.62 17.44
CA GLN A 47 26.43 -12.96 18.46
C GLN A 47 26.68 -11.47 18.14
N LEU A 48 26.49 -11.04 16.90
CA LEU A 48 26.68 -9.67 16.46
C LEU A 48 25.39 -8.85 16.47
N TYR A 49 24.23 -9.43 16.82
CA TYR A 49 22.95 -8.72 16.89
C TYR A 49 22.99 -7.51 17.83
N PHE A 50 23.75 -7.59 18.93
CA PHE A 50 23.90 -6.44 19.82
C PHE A 50 24.63 -5.26 19.17
N LEU A 51 25.56 -5.53 18.23
CA LEU A 51 26.27 -4.49 17.49
C LEU A 51 25.36 -3.84 16.45
N ASP A 52 24.52 -4.65 15.83
CA ASP A 52 23.49 -4.20 14.90
C ASP A 52 22.54 -3.20 15.59
N LYS A 53 21.84 -3.64 16.65
CA LYS A 53 21.01 -2.75 17.48
C LYS A 53 21.75 -1.51 17.98
N ALA A 54 23.02 -1.64 18.38
CA ALA A 54 23.80 -0.50 18.85
C ALA A 54 24.08 0.50 17.71
N THR A 55 24.33 0.01 16.49
CA THR A 55 24.58 0.84 15.31
C THR A 55 23.31 1.58 14.91
N ASP A 56 22.16 0.91 14.89
CA ASP A 56 20.86 1.53 14.61
C ASP A 56 20.53 2.65 15.59
N ASN A 57 20.70 2.38 16.88
CA ASN A 57 20.45 3.38 17.92
C ASN A 57 21.39 4.58 17.79
N ILE A 58 22.67 4.35 17.43
CA ILE A 58 23.60 5.45 17.13
C ILE A 58 23.14 6.22 15.89
N ASN A 59 22.69 5.50 14.87
CA ASN A 59 22.27 6.10 13.61
C ASN A 59 21.02 6.98 13.79
N LEU A 60 20.02 6.49 14.52
CA LEU A 60 18.84 7.27 14.93
C LEU A 60 19.24 8.46 15.80
N ALA A 61 20.13 8.27 16.79
CA ALA A 61 20.56 9.36 17.67
C ALA A 61 21.39 10.45 16.96
N LEU A 62 22.03 10.13 15.85
CA LEU A 62 22.79 11.08 15.01
C LEU A 62 21.95 11.70 13.90
N THR A 63 20.70 11.26 13.71
CA THR A 63 19.75 11.87 12.79
C THR A 63 18.99 12.95 13.56
N PHE A 64 19.33 14.21 13.29
CA PHE A 64 18.81 15.37 14.05
C PHE A 64 17.49 15.90 13.51
N ASP A 65 17.30 15.67 12.22
CA ASP A 65 16.12 16.00 11.48
C ASP A 65 15.04 14.96 11.78
N GLN A 66 13.83 15.40 12.13
CA GLN A 66 12.84 14.53 12.77
C GLN A 66 12.08 13.69 11.76
N ASP A 67 11.80 14.22 10.57
CA ASP A 67 11.19 13.46 9.49
C ASP A 67 12.18 12.40 8.96
N GLU A 68 13.44 12.74 8.72
CA GLU A 68 14.47 11.75 8.32
C GLU A 68 14.68 10.68 9.39
N LYS A 69 14.52 11.05 10.67
CA LYS A 69 14.64 10.11 11.78
C LYS A 69 13.42 9.18 11.88
N ALA A 70 12.22 9.67 11.61
CA ALA A 70 11.02 8.85 11.50
C ALA A 70 11.15 7.85 10.34
N LYS A 71 11.51 8.32 9.13
CA LYS A 71 11.77 7.50 7.93
C LYS A 71 12.85 6.43 8.20
N LYS A 72 13.97 6.80 8.83
CA LYS A 72 14.99 5.82 9.26
C LYS A 72 14.46 4.82 10.28
N GLY A 73 13.64 5.28 11.23
CA GLY A 73 13.01 4.43 12.22
C GLY A 73 12.12 3.37 11.57
N LEU A 74 11.31 3.75 10.59
CA LEU A 74 10.47 2.81 9.84
C LEU A 74 11.29 1.77 9.10
N ASN A 75 12.40 2.15 8.46
CA ASN A 75 13.31 1.19 7.83
C ASN A 75 13.90 0.17 8.81
N ILE A 76 14.27 0.60 10.02
CA ILE A 76 14.72 -0.33 11.07
C ILE A 76 13.55 -1.21 11.54
N ALA A 77 12.33 -0.67 11.63
CA ALA A 77 11.15 -1.45 11.99
C ALA A 77 10.85 -2.55 10.97
N ARG A 78 10.98 -2.27 9.66
CA ARG A 78 10.88 -3.26 8.57
C ARG A 78 11.92 -4.38 8.74
N GLU A 79 13.18 -4.03 9.06
CA GLU A 79 14.21 -5.05 9.35
C GLU A 79 13.81 -5.94 10.53
N ARG A 80 13.31 -5.37 11.64
CA ARG A 80 12.85 -6.16 12.79
C ARG A 80 11.62 -7.03 12.48
N LEU A 81 10.76 -6.62 11.54
CA LEU A 81 9.67 -7.45 11.04
C LEU A 81 10.18 -8.67 10.27
N LEU A 82 11.16 -8.46 9.39
CA LEU A 82 11.77 -9.55 8.62
C LEU A 82 12.57 -10.52 9.51
N GLU A 83 13.25 -10.02 10.54
CA GLU A 83 13.85 -10.86 11.58
C GLU A 83 12.79 -11.67 12.32
N THR A 84 11.65 -11.05 12.65
CA THR A 84 10.55 -11.75 13.32
C THR A 84 10.02 -12.87 12.44
N ARG A 85 9.79 -12.61 11.15
CA ARG A 85 9.42 -13.61 10.15
C ARG A 85 10.43 -14.75 10.09
N GLU A 86 11.72 -14.45 10.01
CA GLU A 86 12.76 -15.48 9.92
C GLU A 86 12.83 -16.32 11.20
N MET A 87 12.72 -15.70 12.38
CA MET A 87 12.71 -16.42 13.65
C MET A 87 11.45 -17.30 13.81
N ILE A 88 10.28 -16.85 13.36
CA ILE A 88 9.09 -17.69 13.26
C ILE A 88 9.36 -18.86 12.32
N ASN A 89 10.03 -18.61 11.20
CA ASN A 89 10.32 -19.63 10.21
C ASN A 89 11.24 -20.74 10.72
N GLU A 90 12.16 -20.40 11.61
CA GLU A 90 13.07 -21.31 12.31
C GLU A 90 12.42 -22.01 13.53
N ASN A 91 11.14 -21.74 13.81
CA ASN A 91 10.45 -22.12 15.06
C ASN A 91 11.13 -21.57 16.33
N ASN A 92 11.86 -20.46 16.20
CA ASN A 92 12.58 -19.79 17.28
C ASN A 92 11.74 -18.65 17.88
N VAL A 93 10.80 -19.04 18.72
CA VAL A 93 9.84 -18.12 19.34
C VAL A 93 10.50 -17.08 20.26
N GLU A 94 11.59 -17.43 20.93
CA GLU A 94 12.35 -16.49 21.77
C GLU A 94 13.03 -15.41 20.92
N GLY A 95 13.62 -15.80 19.78
CA GLY A 95 14.19 -14.86 18.81
C GLY A 95 13.14 -13.90 18.25
N ALA A 96 11.97 -14.42 17.87
CA ALA A 96 10.86 -13.60 17.38
C ALA A 96 10.41 -12.58 18.44
N GLN A 97 10.36 -12.97 19.72
CA GLN A 97 9.99 -12.06 20.81
C GLN A 97 11.03 -10.94 21.01
N ILE A 98 12.32 -11.25 20.83
CA ILE A 98 13.40 -10.26 20.90
C ILE A 98 13.30 -9.28 19.73
N ALA A 99 13.05 -9.76 18.51
CA ALA A 99 12.87 -8.92 17.32
C ALA A 99 11.65 -8.01 17.48
N ARG A 100 10.50 -8.53 17.92
CA ARG A 100 9.31 -7.72 18.23
C ARG A 100 9.54 -6.65 19.27
N SER A 101 10.27 -6.95 20.35
CA SER A 101 10.60 -5.92 21.35
C SER A 101 11.46 -4.82 20.74
N GLY A 102 12.35 -5.17 19.80
CA GLY A 102 13.11 -4.19 19.03
C GLY A 102 12.23 -3.34 18.11
N HIS A 103 11.27 -3.96 17.43
CA HIS A 103 10.27 -3.25 16.61
C HIS A 103 9.47 -2.26 17.46
N GLU A 104 8.96 -2.68 18.62
CA GLU A 104 8.21 -1.81 19.54
C GLU A 104 9.05 -0.62 20.03
N ASP A 105 10.31 -0.85 20.43
CA ASP A 105 11.23 0.24 20.81
C ASP A 105 11.42 1.27 19.69
N VAL A 106 11.51 0.80 18.44
CA VAL A 106 11.72 1.64 17.26
C VAL A 106 10.44 2.38 16.88
N MET A 107 9.27 1.75 16.91
CA MET A 107 7.99 2.42 16.63
C MET A 107 7.69 3.53 17.65
N ASN A 108 8.05 3.34 18.92
CA ASN A 108 7.99 4.43 19.91
C ASN A 108 8.90 5.61 19.56
N ALA A 109 10.06 5.35 18.97
CA ALA A 109 10.97 6.39 18.50
C ALA A 109 10.44 7.09 17.24
N VAL A 110 9.80 6.36 16.32
CA VAL A 110 9.09 6.92 15.16
C VAL A 110 7.96 7.82 15.65
N GLN A 111 7.07 7.34 16.52
CA GLN A 111 5.98 8.12 17.11
C GLN A 111 6.48 9.43 17.73
N SER A 112 7.56 9.33 18.54
CA SER A 112 8.14 10.51 19.18
C SER A 112 8.75 11.49 18.18
N SER A 113 9.28 11.00 17.05
CA SER A 113 9.89 11.85 16.02
C SER A 113 8.80 12.55 15.21
N VAL A 114 7.71 11.86 14.86
CA VAL A 114 6.51 12.43 14.21
C VAL A 114 5.95 13.60 15.03
N GLY A 115 5.71 13.39 16.33
CA GLY A 115 5.21 14.45 17.22
C GLY A 115 6.19 15.60 17.49
N GLU A 116 7.42 15.53 16.97
CA GLU A 116 8.45 16.56 17.06
C GLU A 116 8.82 17.17 15.70
N ILE A 117 8.14 16.81 14.60
CA ILE A 117 8.35 17.44 13.28
C ILE A 117 7.91 18.91 13.39
N GLU A 118 8.82 19.81 13.03
CA GLU A 118 8.55 21.25 12.97
C GLU A 118 9.36 21.82 11.79
N GLN A 119 8.67 22.38 10.80
CA GLN A 119 9.31 23.10 9.69
C GLN A 119 9.02 24.60 9.77
N ASP A 120 9.86 25.42 9.11
CA ASP A 120 9.62 26.85 8.99
C ASP A 120 8.40 27.16 8.08
N ASP A 121 8.05 26.24 7.17
CA ASP A 121 6.89 26.30 6.29
C ASP A 121 5.93 25.15 6.64
N SER A 122 4.71 25.48 7.12
CA SER A 122 3.71 24.46 7.47
C SER A 122 3.30 23.59 6.27
N MET A 123 3.55 24.06 5.04
CA MET A 123 3.30 23.31 3.82
C MET A 123 4.33 22.19 3.60
N GLU A 124 5.58 22.43 3.97
CA GLU A 124 6.65 21.42 3.96
C GLU A 124 6.44 20.42 5.12
N GLU A 125 6.00 20.93 6.29
CA GLU A 125 5.66 20.09 7.45
C GLU A 125 4.58 19.03 7.14
N ILE A 126 3.45 19.43 6.52
CA ILE A 126 2.37 18.50 6.17
C ILE A 126 2.79 17.52 5.06
N GLU A 127 3.68 17.94 4.15
CA GLU A 127 4.21 17.06 3.10
C GLU A 127 5.09 15.95 3.72
N ASP A 128 5.95 16.30 4.68
CA ASP A 128 6.75 15.33 5.43
C ASP A 128 5.87 14.36 6.23
N GLU A 129 4.82 14.85 6.88
CA GLU A 129 3.84 14.04 7.62
C GLU A 129 3.15 13.02 6.69
N ILE A 130 2.70 13.45 5.49
CA ILE A 130 2.05 12.58 4.48
C ILE A 130 3.03 11.54 3.93
N ILE A 131 4.31 11.88 3.73
CA ILE A 131 5.31 10.89 3.28
C ILE A 131 5.53 9.81 4.34
N ILE A 132 5.57 10.19 5.62
CA ILE A 132 5.72 9.24 6.71
C ILE A 132 4.45 8.38 6.85
N ASP A 133 3.27 8.97 6.67
CA ASP A 133 1.98 8.27 6.63
C ASP A 133 2.01 7.13 5.60
N LYS A 134 2.45 7.46 4.38
CA LYS A 134 2.69 6.48 3.31
C LYS A 134 3.56 5.31 3.77
N GLU A 135 4.71 5.60 4.37
CA GLU A 135 5.65 4.57 4.80
C GLU A 135 5.10 3.70 5.94
N VAL A 136 4.27 4.27 6.82
CA VAL A 136 3.56 3.53 7.87
C VAL A 136 2.53 2.59 7.27
N GLU A 137 1.75 3.05 6.29
CA GLU A 137 0.75 2.24 5.58
C GLU A 137 1.38 1.06 4.83
N GLU A 138 2.50 1.30 4.14
CA GLU A 138 3.29 0.24 3.52
C GLU A 138 3.77 -0.78 4.57
N HIS A 139 4.30 -0.31 5.70
CA HIS A 139 4.76 -1.19 6.78
C HIS A 139 3.62 -1.98 7.44
N ILE A 140 2.43 -1.41 7.58
CA ILE A 140 1.25 -2.14 8.06
C ILE A 140 0.89 -3.26 7.08
N THR A 141 0.92 -2.98 5.79
CA THR A 141 0.68 -4.00 4.74
C THR A 141 1.71 -5.12 4.84
N GLU A 142 3.00 -4.80 4.99
CA GLU A 142 4.06 -5.80 5.22
C GLU A 142 3.80 -6.66 6.47
N ILE A 143 3.31 -6.07 7.57
CA ILE A 143 2.94 -6.81 8.79
C ILE A 143 1.80 -7.80 8.49
N GLU A 144 0.80 -7.39 7.71
CA GLU A 144 -0.33 -8.25 7.33
C GLU A 144 0.13 -9.42 6.45
N ASP A 145 1.00 -9.18 5.48
CA ASP A 145 1.60 -10.23 4.64
C ASP A 145 2.33 -11.28 5.51
N VAL A 146 3.13 -10.83 6.48
CA VAL A 146 3.83 -11.73 7.41
C VAL A 146 2.85 -12.55 8.25
N ILE A 147 1.71 -11.96 8.66
CA ILE A 147 0.65 -12.68 9.38
C ILE A 147 0.07 -13.79 8.51
N GLU A 148 -0.23 -13.51 7.25
CA GLU A 148 -0.81 -14.46 6.31
C GLU A 148 0.16 -15.59 5.96
N GLU A 149 1.39 -15.27 5.60
CA GLU A 149 2.46 -16.25 5.35
C GLU A 149 2.63 -17.19 6.55
N THR A 150 2.62 -16.62 7.76
CA THR A 150 2.76 -17.37 9.01
C THR A 150 1.56 -18.27 9.25
N LYS A 151 0.33 -17.80 9.01
CA LYS A 151 -0.91 -18.58 9.15
C LYS A 151 -0.90 -19.78 8.21
N ILE A 152 -0.57 -19.57 6.93
CA ILE A 152 -0.45 -20.64 5.92
C ILE A 152 0.57 -21.69 6.36
N LYS A 153 1.74 -21.25 6.86
CA LYS A 153 2.78 -22.17 7.31
C LYS A 153 2.33 -23.01 8.51
N ILE A 154 1.63 -22.41 9.47
CA ILE A 154 1.11 -23.10 10.65
C ILE A 154 0.04 -24.13 10.27
N GLU A 155 -0.91 -23.73 9.42
CA GLU A 155 -2.04 -24.58 9.02
C GLU A 155 -1.60 -25.76 8.14
N ILE A 156 -0.69 -25.53 7.19
CA ILE A 156 -0.29 -26.56 6.21
C ILE A 156 0.79 -27.49 6.75
N LYS A 157 1.82 -26.95 7.43
CA LYS A 157 2.99 -27.77 7.84
C LYS A 157 2.82 -28.40 9.21
N GLY A 158 2.01 -27.81 10.09
CA GLY A 158 1.77 -28.34 11.44
C GLY A 158 3.03 -28.37 12.33
N ASP A 159 4.03 -27.54 12.01
CA ASP A 159 5.34 -27.54 12.68
C ASP A 159 5.30 -26.86 14.06
N LEU A 160 4.26 -26.07 14.35
CA LEU A 160 4.12 -25.29 15.58
C LEU A 160 3.06 -25.87 16.51
N THR A 161 3.33 -25.84 17.82
CA THR A 161 2.34 -26.19 18.83
C THR A 161 1.27 -25.09 18.95
N SER A 162 0.05 -25.42 19.37
CA SER A 162 -1.02 -24.43 19.57
C SER A 162 -0.62 -23.27 20.49
N GLN A 163 0.23 -23.55 21.50
CA GLN A 163 0.76 -22.51 22.38
C GLN A 163 1.73 -21.56 21.68
N GLN A 164 2.55 -22.07 20.76
CA GLN A 164 3.45 -21.24 19.97
C GLN A 164 2.67 -20.41 18.95
N GLN A 165 1.65 -21.00 18.30
CA GLN A 165 0.75 -20.27 17.40
C GLN A 165 0.06 -19.11 18.11
N GLU A 166 -0.51 -19.32 19.30
CA GLU A 166 -1.12 -18.24 20.08
C GLU A 166 -0.11 -17.13 20.41
N LEU A 167 1.13 -17.51 20.79
CA LEU A 167 2.16 -16.53 21.09
C LEU A 167 2.58 -15.74 19.84
N ILE A 168 2.75 -16.39 18.71
CA ILE A 168 3.11 -15.76 17.43
C ILE A 168 2.00 -14.80 16.99
N ASN A 169 0.74 -15.23 17.05
CA ASN A 169 -0.39 -14.38 16.71
C ASN A 169 -0.45 -13.15 17.63
N SER A 170 -0.24 -13.31 18.94
CA SER A 170 -0.17 -12.19 19.88
C SER A 170 0.98 -11.24 19.56
N LEU A 171 2.10 -11.77 19.10
CA LEU A 171 3.33 -11.02 18.84
C LEU A 171 3.18 -10.16 17.57
N LEU A 172 2.60 -10.71 16.50
CA LEU A 172 2.27 -9.96 15.28
C LEU A 172 1.15 -8.95 15.50
N ALA A 173 0.14 -9.28 16.32
CA ALA A 173 -0.91 -8.33 16.70
C ALA A 173 -0.34 -7.12 17.47
N ASP A 174 0.66 -7.34 18.33
CA ASP A 174 1.33 -6.24 19.03
C ASP A 174 2.12 -5.33 18.07
N MET A 175 2.71 -5.88 17.01
CA MET A 175 3.41 -5.08 15.99
C MET A 175 2.44 -4.26 15.13
N ARG A 176 1.30 -4.84 14.76
CA ARG A 176 0.22 -4.10 14.10
C ARG A 176 -0.27 -2.96 14.97
N ARG A 177 -0.46 -3.22 16.27
CA ARG A 177 -0.91 -2.21 17.24
C ARG A 177 0.09 -1.05 17.36
N SER A 178 1.39 -1.32 17.46
CA SER A 178 2.39 -0.23 17.55
C SER A 178 2.47 0.58 16.26
N ALA A 179 2.23 -0.01 15.09
CA ALA A 179 2.12 0.73 13.84
C ALA A 179 0.86 1.62 13.79
N ALA A 180 -0.29 1.10 14.22
CA ALA A 180 -1.52 1.89 14.34
C ALA A 180 -1.39 3.04 15.36
N GLU A 181 -0.62 2.87 16.44
CA GLU A 181 -0.32 3.96 17.39
C GLU A 181 0.48 5.10 16.72
N VAL A 182 1.35 4.80 15.74
CA VAL A 182 2.06 5.81 14.94
C VAL A 182 1.11 6.47 13.93
N GLU A 183 0.29 5.69 13.21
CA GLU A 183 -0.74 6.19 12.29
C GLU A 183 -1.64 7.24 12.98
N ILE A 184 -2.11 6.92 14.20
CA ILE A 184 -2.90 7.86 15.02
C ILE A 184 -2.11 9.13 15.37
N GLU A 185 -0.81 9.03 15.69
CA GLU A 185 0.01 10.21 16.00
C GLU A 185 0.16 11.11 14.76
N ILE A 186 0.37 10.52 13.58
CA ILE A 186 0.48 11.24 12.30
C ILE A 186 -0.80 12.03 12.03
N GLU A 187 -1.97 11.41 12.15
CA GLU A 187 -3.25 12.11 11.95
C GLU A 187 -3.47 13.26 12.95
N ASN A 188 -3.02 13.08 14.21
CA ASN A 188 -3.07 14.15 15.20
C ASN A 188 -2.13 15.33 14.87
N GLU A 189 -0.96 15.08 14.27
CA GLU A 189 -0.05 16.14 13.81
C GLU A 189 -0.58 16.81 12.54
N LYS A 190 -1.07 16.05 11.55
CA LYS A 190 -1.72 16.57 10.32
C LYS A 190 -2.80 17.59 10.65
N GLU A 191 -3.68 17.29 11.60
CA GLU A 191 -4.72 18.21 12.05
C GLU A 191 -4.17 19.47 12.74
N LYS A 192 -3.07 19.37 13.50
CA LYS A 192 -2.39 20.55 14.07
C LYS A 192 -1.76 21.40 12.97
N THR A 193 -1.11 20.78 12.00
CA THR A 193 -0.42 21.44 10.89
C THR A 193 -1.42 22.11 9.95
N LYS A 194 -2.57 21.49 9.69
CA LYS A 194 -3.73 22.09 9.01
C LYS A 194 -4.23 23.36 9.68
N ILE A 195 -4.29 23.39 11.03
CA ILE A 195 -4.62 24.61 11.78
C ILE A 195 -3.56 25.70 11.57
N LYS A 196 -2.25 25.35 11.62
CA LYS A 196 -1.16 26.31 11.35
C LYS A 196 -1.26 26.88 9.94
N LEU A 197 -1.44 26.03 8.92
CA LEU A 197 -1.61 26.42 7.52
C LEU A 197 -2.75 27.41 7.33
N LYS A 198 -3.89 27.19 8.00
CA LYS A 198 -5.03 28.11 7.96
C LYS A 198 -4.69 29.49 8.51
N GLU A 199 -3.95 29.55 9.61
CA GLU A 199 -3.53 30.81 10.23
C GLU A 199 -2.52 31.57 9.34
N GLU A 200 -1.60 30.86 8.69
CA GLU A 200 -0.53 31.43 7.87
C GLU A 200 -1.00 31.89 6.50
N THR A 201 -1.83 31.09 5.83
CA THR A 201 -2.25 31.31 4.44
C THR A 201 -3.55 32.11 4.31
N GLN A 202 -4.38 32.15 5.37
CA GLN A 202 -5.74 32.71 5.34
C GLN A 202 -6.70 32.03 4.34
N LYS A 203 -6.38 30.81 3.89
CA LYS A 203 -7.26 29.95 3.09
C LYS A 203 -8.44 29.42 3.92
N SER A 204 -9.51 29.00 3.26
CA SER A 204 -10.62 28.28 3.92
C SER A 204 -10.27 26.81 4.16
N ASP A 205 -11.00 26.15 5.07
CA ASP A 205 -10.80 24.71 5.37
C ASP A 205 -10.84 23.85 4.09
N GLU A 206 -11.85 24.06 3.24
CA GLU A 206 -12.02 23.36 1.95
C GLU A 206 -10.84 23.58 0.99
N GLU A 207 -10.21 24.76 0.99
CA GLU A 207 -9.06 25.03 0.12
C GLU A 207 -7.79 24.34 0.61
N ILE A 208 -7.68 24.12 1.93
CA ILE A 208 -6.57 23.41 2.56
C ILE A 208 -6.75 21.90 2.37
N ASP A 209 -7.96 21.40 2.58
CA ASP A 209 -8.32 20.00 2.35
C ASP A 209 -8.04 19.59 0.89
N ASP A 210 -8.46 20.42 -0.07
CA ASP A 210 -8.16 20.21 -1.49
C ASP A 210 -6.65 20.21 -1.80
N GLU A 211 -5.84 20.92 -1.02
CA GLU A 211 -4.38 21.00 -1.21
C GLU A 211 -3.69 19.78 -0.61
N ILE A 212 -4.09 19.39 0.61
CA ILE A 212 -3.65 18.17 1.28
C ILE A 212 -3.98 16.95 0.42
N GLN A 213 -5.21 16.83 -0.08
CA GLN A 213 -5.63 15.71 -0.92
C GLN A 213 -4.80 15.60 -2.21
N ARG A 214 -4.42 16.74 -2.81
CA ARG A 214 -3.52 16.73 -3.98
C ARG A 214 -2.15 16.18 -3.64
N ILE A 215 -1.60 16.53 -2.48
CA ILE A 215 -0.30 16.04 -2.03
C ILE A 215 -0.36 14.56 -1.69
N GLU A 216 -1.42 14.11 -1.01
CA GLU A 216 -1.66 12.69 -0.75
C GLU A 216 -1.75 11.88 -2.05
N SER A 217 -2.39 12.44 -3.08
CA SER A 217 -2.45 11.83 -4.42
C SER A 217 -1.08 11.84 -5.11
N ASP A 218 -0.32 12.94 -5.04
CA ASP A 218 1.00 13.06 -5.66
C ASP A 218 2.03 12.14 -5.00
N VAL A 219 1.94 11.95 -3.68
CA VAL A 219 2.80 11.05 -2.89
C VAL A 219 2.37 9.58 -3.04
N GLY A 220 1.11 9.34 -3.39
CA GLY A 220 0.54 8.00 -3.60
C GLY A 220 -0.03 7.34 -2.34
N VAL A 221 -0.37 8.13 -1.32
CA VAL A 221 -1.02 7.65 -0.08
C VAL A 221 -2.46 7.24 -0.37
N PHE A 222 -3.14 7.99 -1.23
CA PHE A 222 -4.54 7.75 -1.57
C PHE A 222 -4.75 6.35 -2.17
N GLU A 223 -3.90 5.93 -3.11
CA GLU A 223 -3.95 4.60 -3.73
C GLU A 223 -3.65 3.48 -2.72
N LEU A 224 -2.80 3.73 -1.72
CA LEU A 224 -2.51 2.77 -0.66
C LEU A 224 -3.70 2.60 0.28
N HIS A 225 -4.32 3.69 0.72
CA HIS A 225 -5.55 3.64 1.51
C HIS A 225 -6.66 2.91 0.76
N ASP A 226 -6.88 3.23 -0.51
CA ASP A 226 -7.90 2.55 -1.32
C ASP A 226 -7.61 1.06 -1.47
N ARG A 227 -6.35 0.69 -1.74
CA ARG A 227 -5.94 -0.73 -1.82
C ARG A 227 -6.20 -1.46 -0.50
N ARG A 228 -5.77 -0.89 0.63
CA ARG A 228 -5.95 -1.47 1.97
C ARG A 228 -7.43 -1.57 2.32
N MET A 229 -8.24 -0.59 1.93
CA MET A 229 -9.70 -0.61 2.12
C MET A 229 -10.33 -1.79 1.39
N ASN A 230 -10.00 -1.93 0.10
CA ASN A 230 -10.51 -3.00 -0.74
C ASN A 230 -10.08 -4.37 -0.21
N ASP A 231 -8.85 -4.50 0.27
CA ASP A 231 -8.35 -5.71 0.90
C ASP A 231 -9.08 -6.03 2.23
N MET A 232 -9.23 -5.04 3.12
CA MET A 232 -9.98 -5.18 4.36
C MET A 232 -11.45 -5.55 4.11
N GLN A 233 -12.09 -4.92 3.12
CA GLN A 233 -13.44 -5.27 2.68
C GLN A 233 -13.49 -6.70 2.13
N SER A 234 -12.56 -7.08 1.27
CA SER A 234 -12.48 -8.43 0.70
C SER A 234 -12.33 -9.50 1.79
N LYS A 235 -11.41 -9.28 2.75
CA LYS A 235 -11.20 -10.14 3.91
C LYS A 235 -12.46 -10.22 4.79
N ALA A 236 -13.10 -9.09 5.07
CA ALA A 236 -14.34 -9.06 5.85
C ALA A 236 -15.47 -9.83 5.14
N GLN A 237 -15.62 -9.67 3.82
CA GLN A 237 -16.57 -10.43 3.00
C GLN A 237 -16.31 -11.94 3.09
N GLU A 238 -15.06 -12.38 2.91
CA GLU A 238 -14.68 -13.79 3.03
C GLU A 238 -15.06 -14.36 4.40
N HIS A 239 -14.76 -13.62 5.47
CA HIS A 239 -15.10 -13.99 6.84
C HIS A 239 -16.62 -14.09 7.07
N ILE A 240 -17.40 -13.14 6.55
CA ILE A 240 -18.87 -13.14 6.65
C ILE A 240 -19.45 -14.33 5.88
N SER A 241 -19.02 -14.56 4.63
CA SER A 241 -19.48 -15.71 3.82
C SER A 241 -19.14 -17.06 4.45
N ALA A 242 -17.96 -17.19 5.05
CA ALA A 242 -17.59 -18.40 5.79
C ALA A 242 -18.52 -18.64 7.00
N LEU A 243 -18.94 -17.58 7.69
CA LEU A 243 -19.90 -17.69 8.78
C LEU A 243 -21.32 -18.01 8.30
N GLU A 244 -21.78 -17.40 7.20
CA GLU A 244 -23.07 -17.71 6.59
C GLU A 244 -23.17 -19.18 6.22
N LYS A 245 -22.12 -19.74 5.60
CA LYS A 245 -22.03 -21.18 5.31
C LYS A 245 -22.19 -22.01 6.59
N ASN A 246 -21.52 -21.63 7.68
CA ASN A 246 -21.66 -22.32 8.97
C ASN A 246 -23.06 -22.21 9.58
N VAL A 247 -23.72 -21.05 9.46
CA VAL A 247 -25.11 -20.89 9.93
C VAL A 247 -26.06 -21.74 9.11
N ASN A 248 -25.95 -21.71 7.78
CA ASN A 248 -26.81 -22.47 6.86
C ASN A 248 -26.64 -23.98 7.02
N CYS A 249 -25.43 -24.44 7.36
CA CYS A 249 -25.19 -25.85 7.71
C CYS A 249 -25.78 -26.28 9.06
N GLY A 250 -26.49 -25.39 9.78
CA GLY A 250 -27.09 -25.67 11.08
C GLY A 250 -26.06 -25.89 12.20
N LEU A 251 -24.79 -25.53 11.96
CA LEU A 251 -23.73 -25.60 12.97
C LEU A 251 -23.91 -24.53 14.05
N LEU A 252 -24.60 -23.44 13.71
CA LEU A 252 -24.96 -22.39 14.64
C LEU A 252 -26.48 -22.44 14.93
N PRO A 253 -26.89 -22.59 16.21
CA PRO A 253 -28.31 -22.59 16.56
C PRO A 253 -28.95 -21.23 16.26
N SER A 254 -29.99 -21.23 15.43
CA SER A 254 -30.75 -20.04 14.98
C SER A 254 -31.50 -19.30 16.09
N SER A 255 -31.58 -19.86 17.30
CA SER A 255 -32.27 -19.26 18.44
C SER A 255 -31.37 -18.44 19.38
N VAL A 256 -30.09 -18.26 19.04
CA VAL A 256 -29.15 -17.58 19.93
C VAL A 256 -29.05 -16.10 19.58
N VAL A 257 -28.86 -15.29 20.62
CA VAL A 257 -28.78 -13.84 20.54
C VAL A 257 -27.33 -13.39 20.77
N ILE A 258 -26.89 -12.43 19.96
CA ILE A 258 -25.60 -11.74 20.08
C ILE A 258 -25.88 -10.31 20.52
N PRO A 259 -25.40 -9.89 21.70
CA PRO A 259 -25.45 -8.48 22.07
C PRO A 259 -24.46 -7.73 21.18
N VAL A 260 -24.97 -6.79 20.39
CA VAL A 260 -24.14 -5.89 19.60
C VAL A 260 -24.16 -4.53 20.29
N ASP A 261 -22.98 -4.06 20.69
CA ASP A 261 -22.79 -2.70 21.21
C ASP A 261 -22.47 -1.81 20.01
N VAL A 262 -23.50 -1.36 19.30
CA VAL A 262 -23.36 -0.30 18.30
C VAL A 262 -23.59 1.00 19.05
N SER A 263 -22.53 1.63 19.56
CA SER A 263 -22.62 2.83 20.40
C SER A 263 -23.40 3.99 19.74
N GLU A 264 -23.59 3.92 18.42
CA GLU A 264 -24.36 4.88 17.63
C GLU A 264 -25.87 4.61 17.63
N TYR A 265 -26.30 3.37 17.88
CA TYR A 265 -27.70 3.00 18.04
C TYR A 265 -27.98 2.83 19.53
N SER A 266 -28.62 3.82 20.14
CA SER A 266 -28.73 4.02 21.60
C SER A 266 -29.48 2.93 22.42
N GLU A 267 -29.69 1.73 21.88
CA GLU A 267 -30.34 0.62 22.55
C GLU A 267 -29.56 -0.68 22.27
N GLU A 268 -29.18 -1.41 23.33
CA GLU A 268 -28.64 -2.78 23.21
C GLU A 268 -29.63 -3.62 22.40
N THR A 269 -29.29 -3.91 21.15
CA THR A 269 -30.13 -4.70 20.26
C THR A 269 -29.66 -6.14 20.28
N GLU A 270 -30.61 -7.03 20.58
CA GLU A 270 -30.42 -8.46 20.57
C GLU A 270 -30.63 -8.97 19.13
N LEU A 271 -29.53 -9.22 18.40
CA LEU A 271 -29.59 -9.72 17.02
C LEU A 271 -29.33 -11.24 16.98
N SER A 272 -30.06 -11.96 16.12
CA SER A 272 -29.74 -13.34 15.75
C SER A 272 -28.48 -13.39 14.86
N PRO A 273 -27.77 -14.52 14.74
CA PRO A 273 -26.61 -14.65 13.87
C PRO A 273 -26.85 -14.16 12.43
N ASN A 274 -28.01 -14.48 11.84
CA ASN A 274 -28.34 -14.02 10.48
C ASN A 274 -28.58 -12.51 10.43
N GLU A 275 -29.24 -11.92 11.44
CA GLU A 275 -29.41 -10.47 11.51
C GLU A 275 -28.08 -9.75 11.76
N THR A 276 -27.15 -10.35 12.52
CA THR A 276 -25.80 -9.82 12.73
C THR A 276 -24.98 -9.87 11.44
N LEU A 277 -25.04 -10.96 10.66
CA LEU A 277 -24.33 -11.08 9.38
C LEU A 277 -24.92 -10.14 8.32
N GLN A 278 -26.25 -10.03 8.26
CA GLN A 278 -26.91 -9.06 7.37
C GLN A 278 -26.53 -7.62 7.74
N LEU A 279 -26.52 -7.28 9.03
CA LEU A 279 -26.07 -5.96 9.48
C LEU A 279 -24.61 -5.72 9.08
N ALA A 280 -23.72 -6.71 9.24
CA ALA A 280 -22.32 -6.59 8.82
C ALA A 280 -22.20 -6.34 7.30
N TRP A 281 -23.00 -7.02 6.47
CA TRP A 281 -23.08 -6.77 5.02
C TRP A 281 -23.64 -5.40 4.67
N ASP A 282 -24.68 -4.95 5.37
CA ASP A 282 -25.31 -3.66 5.13
C ASP A 282 -24.33 -2.52 5.48
N ILE A 283 -23.60 -2.64 6.59
CA ILE A 283 -22.55 -1.68 6.99
C ILE A 283 -21.41 -1.70 5.96
N LEU A 284 -20.93 -2.88 5.55
CA LEU A 284 -19.82 -3.02 4.59
C LEU A 284 -20.17 -2.51 3.18
N ASN A 285 -21.44 -2.55 2.79
CA ASN A 285 -21.92 -2.07 1.49
C ASN A 285 -22.48 -0.65 1.52
N ASP A 286 -22.47 0.04 2.67
CA ASP A 286 -22.95 1.40 2.74
C ASP A 286 -22.10 2.29 1.83
N SER A 287 -22.72 2.92 0.84
CA SER A 287 -22.02 3.76 -0.12
C SER A 287 -21.59 5.08 0.48
N GLU A 288 -22.25 5.53 1.56
CA GLU A 288 -21.89 6.82 2.20
C GLU A 288 -20.55 6.73 2.95
N THR A 289 -20.13 5.55 3.38
CA THR A 289 -18.83 5.33 4.03
C THR A 289 -17.68 5.15 3.04
N LYS A 290 -17.95 4.97 1.74
CA LYS A 290 -16.89 4.76 0.73
C LYS A 290 -16.09 6.01 0.40
N ASP A 291 -16.66 7.19 0.65
CA ASP A 291 -16.02 8.46 0.36
C ASP A 291 -15.08 8.90 1.51
N ASN A 292 -15.11 8.22 2.67
CA ASN A 292 -14.26 8.49 3.83
C ASN A 292 -13.55 7.21 4.31
N TRP A 293 -12.23 7.17 4.12
CA TRP A 293 -11.37 6.07 4.53
C TRP A 293 -11.54 5.69 6.01
N GLU A 294 -11.64 6.66 6.91
CA GLU A 294 -11.78 6.41 8.36
C GLU A 294 -13.08 5.64 8.66
N ASP A 295 -14.20 6.08 8.07
CA ASP A 295 -15.51 5.45 8.26
C ASP A 295 -15.54 4.03 7.69
N ALA A 296 -14.89 3.82 6.54
CA ALA A 296 -14.77 2.50 5.91
C ALA A 296 -13.90 1.54 6.74
N LYS A 297 -12.80 2.03 7.32
CA LYS A 297 -11.91 1.27 8.20
C LYS A 297 -12.64 0.82 9.45
N ASP A 298 -13.30 1.74 10.16
CA ASP A 298 -14.09 1.47 11.36
C ASP A 298 -15.22 0.46 11.08
N THR A 299 -15.89 0.62 9.94
CA THR A 299 -16.92 -0.29 9.42
C THR A 299 -16.40 -1.71 9.24
N ALA A 300 -15.25 -1.87 8.55
CA ALA A 300 -14.66 -3.17 8.30
C ALA A 300 -14.17 -3.84 9.59
N GLU A 301 -13.58 -3.07 10.52
CA GLU A 301 -13.16 -3.58 11.82
C GLU A 301 -14.35 -4.02 12.68
N LEU A 302 -15.45 -3.26 12.67
CA LEU A 302 -16.69 -3.63 13.36
C LEU A 302 -17.29 -4.93 12.81
N ALA A 303 -17.36 -5.06 11.48
CA ALA A 303 -17.84 -6.28 10.82
C ALA A 303 -16.99 -7.51 11.21
N LYS A 304 -15.66 -7.34 11.24
CA LYS A 304 -14.72 -8.38 11.65
C LYS A 304 -14.88 -8.75 13.13
N ASP A 305 -14.97 -7.78 14.05
CA ASP A 305 -15.17 -8.03 15.48
C ASP A 305 -16.50 -8.76 15.74
N LEU A 306 -17.56 -8.41 15.01
CA LEU A 306 -18.83 -9.13 15.06
C LEU A 306 -18.68 -10.60 14.63
N ALA A 307 -17.97 -10.84 13.52
CA ALA A 307 -17.66 -12.18 13.04
C ALA A 307 -16.84 -12.99 14.06
N ASP A 308 -15.81 -12.37 14.65
CA ASP A 308 -14.96 -12.99 15.66
C ASP A 308 -15.72 -13.31 16.96
N LYS A 309 -16.65 -12.45 17.39
CA LYS A 309 -17.53 -12.71 18.54
C LYS A 309 -18.45 -13.91 18.30
N VAL A 310 -19.00 -14.06 17.09
CA VAL A 310 -19.76 -15.26 16.69
C VAL A 310 -18.86 -16.49 16.83
N ASN A 311 -17.68 -16.45 16.23
CA ASN A 311 -16.76 -17.59 16.23
C ASN A 311 -16.24 -17.94 17.64
N GLN A 312 -15.85 -16.96 18.46
CA GLN A 312 -15.36 -17.21 19.82
C GLN A 312 -16.43 -17.87 20.70
N LYS A 313 -17.68 -17.41 20.60
CA LYS A 313 -18.79 -17.88 21.44
C LYS A 313 -19.23 -19.29 21.07
N TYR A 314 -19.15 -19.67 19.79
CA TYR A 314 -19.74 -20.92 19.29
C TYR A 314 -18.72 -21.91 18.69
N GLY A 315 -17.60 -21.44 18.16
CA GLY A 315 -16.54 -22.25 17.55
C GLY A 315 -15.78 -23.14 18.54
N ARG A 316 -15.70 -22.78 19.84
CA ARG A 316 -14.98 -23.58 20.85
C ARG A 316 -15.60 -24.96 21.15
N GLY A 317 -16.84 -25.22 20.74
CA GLY A 317 -17.51 -26.52 20.98
C GLY A 317 -17.53 -27.44 19.76
N ILE A 318 -17.27 -26.88 18.58
CA ILE A 318 -17.37 -27.55 17.30
C ILE A 318 -15.92 -27.69 16.84
N GLY A 319 -15.28 -28.83 17.15
CA GLY A 319 -13.88 -29.05 16.78
C GLY A 319 -13.70 -28.67 15.31
N PHE A 320 -12.87 -27.65 15.05
CA PHE A 320 -12.56 -27.06 13.76
C PHE A 320 -12.59 -28.14 12.66
N TRP A 321 -13.75 -28.29 12.00
CA TRP A 321 -13.93 -29.31 10.98
C TRP A 321 -13.19 -28.76 9.78
N SER A 322 -11.96 -29.25 9.61
CA SER A 322 -11.09 -28.97 8.46
C SER A 322 -11.89 -29.17 7.17
N ASN A 323 -12.35 -28.07 6.55
CA ASN A 323 -12.86 -27.78 5.19
C ASN A 323 -13.30 -28.90 4.22
N ASN A 324 -13.51 -30.14 4.66
CA ASN A 324 -13.58 -31.31 3.78
C ASN A 324 -14.61 -32.35 4.24
N GLU A 325 -15.40 -32.06 5.27
CA GLU A 325 -16.64 -32.80 5.53
C GLU A 325 -17.79 -31.95 5.00
N GLU A 326 -18.23 -32.30 3.78
CA GLU A 326 -19.43 -31.76 3.13
C GLU A 326 -20.56 -31.67 4.15
N CYS A 327 -21.13 -30.47 4.34
CA CYS A 327 -22.35 -30.33 5.13
C CYS A 327 -23.38 -31.33 4.59
N PRO A 328 -24.02 -32.15 5.45
CA PRO A 328 -24.98 -33.15 4.98
C PRO A 328 -26.09 -32.41 4.26
N ALA A 329 -26.09 -32.54 2.92
CA ALA A 329 -26.87 -31.74 2.00
C ALA A 329 -28.32 -31.62 2.48
N ALA A 330 -28.70 -30.42 2.91
CA ALA A 330 -30.05 -29.98 2.67
C ALA A 330 -30.17 -29.89 1.15
N GLU A 331 -31.01 -30.72 0.55
CA GLU A 331 -31.35 -30.65 -0.87
C GLU A 331 -32.08 -29.32 -1.12
N GLU A 332 -31.34 -28.22 -1.13
CA GLU A 332 -31.80 -26.95 -1.68
C GLU A 332 -31.36 -26.93 -3.15
N GLU A 333 -32.34 -26.74 -4.04
CA GLU A 333 -32.09 -26.37 -5.43
C GLU A 333 -31.51 -24.95 -5.40
N SER A 334 -30.21 -24.83 -5.13
CA SER A 334 -29.47 -23.61 -5.37
C SER A 334 -29.23 -23.49 -6.86
N ASP A 335 -29.75 -22.44 -7.46
CA ASP A 335 -29.23 -21.91 -8.72
C ASP A 335 -27.77 -21.53 -8.43
N GLU A 336 -26.86 -22.45 -8.74
CA GLU A 336 -25.41 -22.24 -8.69
C GLU A 336 -25.07 -21.21 -9.77
N ASP A 337 -25.06 -19.93 -9.39
CA ASP A 337 -24.18 -18.96 -10.04
C ASP A 337 -22.76 -19.36 -9.62
N GLU A 338 -22.17 -20.30 -10.36
CA GLU A 338 -20.74 -20.59 -10.29
C GLU A 338 -20.03 -19.25 -10.51
N ASP A 339 -19.39 -18.70 -9.48
CA ASP A 339 -18.44 -17.60 -9.62
C ASP A 339 -17.28 -18.14 -10.48
N GLU A 340 -17.47 -18.15 -11.80
CA GLU A 340 -16.45 -18.52 -12.78
C GLU A 340 -15.25 -17.61 -12.54
N GLU A 341 -14.08 -18.18 -12.22
CA GLU A 341 -12.84 -17.42 -12.04
C GLU A 341 -12.61 -16.52 -13.29
N GLU A 342 -12.78 -15.21 -13.12
CA GLU A 342 -12.52 -14.23 -14.18
C GLU A 342 -11.00 -14.08 -14.30
N ILE A 343 -10.41 -14.84 -15.22
CA ILE A 343 -9.02 -14.65 -15.68
C ILE A 343 -9.09 -13.93 -17.01
N ASP A 344 -8.40 -12.79 -17.12
CA ASP A 344 -8.27 -12.00 -18.33
C ASP A 344 -6.80 -11.61 -18.51
N ILE A 345 -6.23 -11.87 -19.69
CA ILE A 345 -4.83 -11.60 -20.00
C ILE A 345 -4.79 -10.86 -21.33
N GLU A 346 -4.53 -9.56 -21.30
CA GLU A 346 -4.35 -8.75 -22.51
C GLU A 346 -2.85 -8.58 -22.78
N VAL A 347 -2.43 -8.88 -24.00
CA VAL A 347 -1.05 -8.67 -24.47
C VAL A 347 -1.08 -7.76 -25.69
N GLU A 348 -0.49 -6.57 -25.53
CA GLU A 348 -0.39 -5.57 -26.60
C GLU A 348 1.08 -5.44 -27.02
N VAL A 349 1.36 -5.63 -28.32
CA VAL A 349 2.72 -5.55 -28.85
C VAL A 349 2.92 -4.24 -29.63
N LYS A 350 3.86 -3.39 -29.18
CA LYS A 350 4.28 -2.14 -29.83
C LYS A 350 5.79 -2.01 -29.82
N ASP A 351 6.38 -1.52 -30.91
CA ASP A 351 7.81 -1.16 -30.98
C ASP A 351 8.78 -2.25 -30.45
N ASP A 352 8.59 -3.51 -30.85
CA ASP A 352 9.36 -4.68 -30.38
C ASP A 352 9.27 -4.98 -28.86
N LYS A 353 8.27 -4.43 -28.17
CA LYS A 353 7.95 -4.71 -26.76
C LYS A 353 6.52 -5.25 -26.63
N ALA A 354 6.29 -6.01 -25.57
CA ALA A 354 4.96 -6.49 -25.19
C ALA A 354 4.54 -5.89 -23.85
N GLU A 355 3.42 -5.18 -23.81
CA GLU A 355 2.74 -4.75 -22.60
C GLU A 355 1.73 -5.84 -22.21
N VAL A 356 1.84 -6.37 -21.00
CA VAL A 356 1.00 -7.48 -20.52
C VAL A 356 0.18 -6.99 -19.35
N LYS A 357 -1.15 -7.07 -19.46
CA LYS A 357 -2.11 -6.75 -18.40
C LYS A 357 -2.82 -8.02 -17.99
N ILE A 358 -2.76 -8.35 -16.70
CA ILE A 358 -3.33 -9.56 -16.14
C ILE A 358 -4.37 -9.17 -15.11
N LYS A 359 -5.59 -9.71 -15.25
CA LYS A 359 -6.63 -9.61 -14.25
C LYS A 359 -6.99 -11.03 -13.80
N ILE A 360 -6.75 -11.34 -12.53
CA ILE A 360 -7.17 -12.60 -11.91
C ILE A 360 -8.14 -12.23 -10.79
N ASN A 361 -9.41 -12.52 -10.99
CA ASN A 361 -10.50 -12.07 -10.11
C ASN A 361 -10.52 -10.54 -9.97
N LYS A 362 -10.19 -10.02 -8.79
CA LYS A 362 -10.13 -8.57 -8.49
C LYS A 362 -8.72 -7.99 -8.58
N SER A 363 -7.68 -8.83 -8.65
CA SER A 363 -6.29 -8.38 -8.70
C SER A 363 -5.90 -8.04 -10.15
N LYS A 364 -5.21 -6.91 -10.32
CA LYS A 364 -4.64 -6.46 -11.60
C LYS A 364 -3.13 -6.36 -11.48
N ASP A 365 -2.42 -6.88 -12.47
CA ASP A 365 -0.96 -6.75 -12.60
C ASP A 365 -0.63 -6.29 -14.03
N GLU A 366 0.40 -5.47 -14.18
CA GLU A 366 0.80 -4.89 -15.46
C GLU A 366 2.32 -4.81 -15.56
N PHE A 367 2.89 -5.32 -16.66
CA PHE A 367 4.34 -5.26 -16.88
C PHE A 367 4.70 -5.23 -18.37
N ILE A 368 5.90 -4.70 -18.65
CA ILE A 368 6.43 -4.54 -20.02
C ILE A 368 7.60 -5.51 -20.22
N LEU A 369 7.55 -6.25 -21.33
CA LEU A 369 8.61 -7.17 -21.76
C LEU A 369 9.33 -6.64 -22.99
N ASN A 370 10.67 -6.68 -22.97
CA ASN A 370 11.52 -6.32 -24.11
C ASN A 370 11.65 -7.49 -25.11
N THR A 371 10.55 -8.16 -25.41
CA THR A 371 10.49 -9.27 -26.35
C THR A 371 9.10 -9.33 -26.97
N THR A 372 9.04 -9.74 -28.24
CA THR A 372 7.79 -10.07 -28.96
C THR A 372 7.62 -11.58 -29.12
N ASN A 373 8.52 -12.37 -28.54
CA ASN A 373 8.45 -13.83 -28.61
C ASN A 373 7.38 -14.36 -27.65
N MET A 374 6.29 -14.86 -28.22
CA MET A 374 5.17 -15.45 -27.48
C MET A 374 5.61 -16.49 -26.43
N GLU A 375 6.58 -17.36 -26.73
CA GLU A 375 7.03 -18.39 -25.78
C GLU A 375 7.72 -17.78 -24.54
N GLU A 376 8.42 -16.65 -24.72
CA GLU A 376 9.05 -15.92 -23.62
C GLU A 376 8.00 -15.15 -22.80
N ILE A 377 7.00 -14.55 -23.47
CA ILE A 377 5.88 -13.87 -22.82
C ILE A 377 5.09 -14.85 -21.94
N ILE A 378 4.67 -16.00 -22.49
CA ILE A 378 3.95 -17.04 -21.74
C ILE A 378 4.79 -17.56 -20.56
N SER A 379 6.10 -17.78 -20.78
CA SER A 379 6.99 -18.23 -19.70
C SER A 379 7.08 -17.23 -18.55
N GLU A 380 7.10 -15.94 -18.87
CA GLU A 380 7.14 -14.87 -17.85
C GLU A 380 5.81 -14.76 -17.10
N ILE A 381 4.67 -14.79 -17.80
CA ILE A 381 3.33 -14.83 -17.20
C ILE A 381 3.23 -16.01 -16.22
N LYS A 382 3.66 -17.20 -16.66
CA LYS A 382 3.66 -18.42 -15.85
C LYS A 382 4.50 -18.29 -14.58
N ASN A 383 5.69 -17.70 -14.69
CA ASN A 383 6.59 -17.50 -13.54
C ASN A 383 5.99 -16.54 -12.50
N ARG A 384 5.18 -15.56 -12.94
CA ARG A 384 4.56 -14.55 -12.06
C ARG A 384 3.24 -15.01 -11.45
N THR A 385 2.37 -15.66 -12.24
CA THR A 385 0.97 -15.92 -11.88
C THR A 385 0.68 -17.35 -11.41
N SER A 386 1.65 -18.26 -11.55
CA SER A 386 1.46 -19.71 -11.33
C SER A 386 0.40 -20.38 -12.23
N LEU A 387 -0.05 -19.70 -13.30
CA LEU A 387 -0.98 -20.27 -14.28
C LEU A 387 -0.34 -21.38 -15.11
N THR A 388 -1.16 -22.33 -15.56
CA THR A 388 -0.72 -23.36 -16.51
C THR A 388 -0.67 -22.80 -17.94
N ASP A 389 0.11 -23.45 -18.82
CA ASP A 389 0.19 -23.04 -20.22
C ASP A 389 -1.21 -23.09 -20.87
N GLU A 390 -2.02 -24.09 -20.51
CA GLU A 390 -3.39 -24.22 -20.99
C GLU A 390 -4.33 -23.11 -20.52
N GLN A 391 -4.16 -22.60 -19.30
CA GLN A 391 -4.96 -21.46 -18.80
C GLN A 391 -4.55 -20.16 -19.49
N ILE A 392 -3.25 -19.92 -19.64
CA ILE A 392 -2.75 -18.72 -20.33
C ILE A 392 -3.27 -18.70 -21.77
N ASP A 393 -3.16 -19.82 -22.50
CA ASP A 393 -3.67 -19.92 -23.87
C ASP A 393 -5.20 -19.74 -23.97
N GLN A 394 -5.96 -20.08 -22.92
CA GLN A 394 -7.41 -19.97 -22.92
C GLN A 394 -7.89 -18.53 -22.72
N TYR A 395 -7.19 -17.76 -21.89
CA TYR A 395 -7.61 -16.44 -21.42
C TYR A 395 -6.77 -15.28 -22.00
N MET A 396 -5.74 -15.59 -22.80
CA MET A 396 -4.90 -14.58 -23.44
C MET A 396 -5.53 -14.03 -24.72
N GLU A 397 -5.76 -12.73 -24.75
CA GLU A 397 -6.10 -11.95 -25.94
C GLU A 397 -4.85 -11.19 -26.42
N PHE A 398 -4.51 -11.34 -27.69
CA PHE A 398 -3.28 -10.82 -28.28
C PHE A 398 -3.61 -9.77 -29.34
N GLU A 399 -3.29 -8.51 -29.06
CA GLU A 399 -3.48 -7.40 -29.99
C GLU A 399 -2.12 -6.97 -30.57
N ILE A 400 -2.00 -7.06 -31.89
CA ILE A 400 -0.87 -6.48 -32.63
C ILE A 400 -1.40 -5.20 -33.26
N GLU A 401 -0.90 -4.04 -32.82
CA GLU A 401 -1.06 -2.83 -33.61
C GLU A 401 -0.22 -3.03 -34.88
N GLU A 402 -0.89 -3.28 -36.00
CA GLU A 402 -0.24 -3.13 -37.30
C GLU A 402 0.10 -1.65 -37.40
N ASP A 403 1.40 -1.33 -37.38
CA ASP A 403 1.87 -0.01 -37.76
C ASP A 403 1.21 0.31 -39.10
N ASP A 404 0.19 1.18 -39.07
CA ASP A 404 -0.36 1.80 -40.26
C ASP A 404 0.79 2.61 -40.83
N GLU A 405 1.64 1.95 -41.63
CA GLU A 405 2.60 2.58 -42.52
C GLU A 405 1.75 3.52 -43.36
N ASP A 406 1.68 4.78 -42.91
CA ASP A 406 1.15 5.91 -43.62
C ASP A 406 1.62 5.75 -45.05
N GLY A 407 0.68 5.33 -45.91
CA GLY A 407 0.91 5.22 -47.32
C GLY A 407 1.24 6.62 -47.79
N GLU A 408 2.54 6.92 -47.86
CA GLU A 408 3.07 8.07 -48.55
C GLU A 408 2.51 8.00 -49.98
N GLU A 409 1.40 8.71 -50.17
CA GLU A 409 0.86 9.05 -51.46
C GLU A 409 2.02 9.74 -52.19
N SER A 410 2.62 9.00 -53.12
CA SER A 410 3.72 9.46 -53.94
C SER A 410 3.25 10.70 -54.70
N ASP A 411 3.62 11.88 -54.20
CA ASP A 411 3.43 13.15 -54.88
C ASP A 411 4.09 13.07 -56.26
N GLU A 412 3.26 13.20 -57.28
CA GLU A 412 3.68 13.27 -58.67
C GLU A 412 4.65 14.44 -58.85
N VAL A 413 5.85 14.07 -59.31
CA VAL A 413 6.90 14.96 -59.78
C VAL A 413 6.39 15.74 -61.00
N GLU A 414 5.86 16.95 -60.81
CA GLU A 414 5.79 17.97 -61.87
C GLU A 414 7.04 18.87 -61.84
N THR A 415 7.97 18.48 -62.72
CA THR A 415 8.90 19.28 -63.53
C THR A 415 9.04 20.78 -63.27
N GLU A 416 10.29 21.16 -62.94
CA GLU A 416 11.08 22.29 -63.45
C GLU A 416 10.35 23.42 -64.21
N GLU A 417 10.28 24.63 -63.63
CA GLU A 417 10.59 25.85 -64.39
C GLU A 417 11.44 26.83 -63.58
N LEU A 418 12.57 27.17 -64.21
CA LEU A 418 13.52 28.22 -63.88
C LEU A 418 12.88 29.60 -63.88
N HIS A 419 13.10 30.42 -62.84
CA HIS A 419 13.27 31.87 -62.96
C HIS A 419 14.06 32.38 -61.75
N GLU A 420 15.35 32.64 -61.93
CA GLU A 420 15.95 33.93 -62.30
C GLU A 420 15.90 35.00 -61.19
N GLU A 421 17.13 35.36 -60.81
CA GLU A 421 17.65 36.48 -60.03
C GLU A 421 16.75 37.71 -59.83
N GLY A 422 16.84 38.29 -58.62
CA GLY A 422 16.40 39.64 -58.35
C GLY A 422 16.84 40.14 -56.97
N ASP A 423 18.03 40.71 -56.90
CA ASP A 423 18.50 41.64 -55.86
C ASP A 423 17.47 42.76 -55.58
N GLU A 424 17.30 43.17 -54.32
CA GLU A 424 17.24 44.56 -53.81
C GLU A 424 16.78 44.54 -52.33
N VAL A 425 17.64 44.80 -51.33
CA VAL A 425 18.12 46.11 -50.83
C VAL A 425 17.07 46.89 -50.02
N LYS A 426 17.47 47.29 -48.79
CA LYS A 426 16.97 48.39 -47.89
C LYS A 426 15.73 48.10 -47.03
N ASP A 427 15.58 48.65 -45.83
CA ASP A 427 16.31 49.66 -45.06
C ASP A 427 15.99 49.47 -43.56
N GLU A 428 16.93 49.90 -42.72
CA GLU A 428 16.77 50.18 -41.30
C GLU A 428 15.67 51.24 -41.08
N GLU A 429 14.83 51.07 -40.05
CA GLU A 429 14.17 52.22 -39.42
C GLU A 429 14.11 52.02 -37.90
N GLU A 430 14.94 52.79 -37.19
CA GLU A 430 14.78 53.19 -35.80
C GLU A 430 13.38 53.76 -35.56
N LYS A 431 12.76 53.47 -34.41
CA LYS A 431 11.85 54.40 -33.73
C LYS A 431 12.02 54.34 -32.21
N ASP A 432 12.61 55.44 -31.73
CA ASP A 432 12.43 56.20 -30.47
C ASP A 432 11.85 55.53 -29.22
#